data_AF-A0A932YXL7-F1
#
_entry.id   AF-A0A932YXL7-F1
#
_cell.length_a   1.000
_cell.length_b   1.000
_cell.length_c   1.000
_cell.angle_alpha   90.00
_cell.angle_beta   90.00
_cell.angle_gamma   90.00
#
_symmetry.space_group_name_H-M   'P 1'
#
loop_
_entity.id
_entity.type
_entity.pdbx_description
1 polymer ?
#
loop_
_entity_poly.entity_id
_entity_poly.type
_entity_poly.pdbx_seq_one_letter_code
_entity_poly.pdbx_strand_id
1 'polypeptide(L)'
;DDGGLEIDALGGWPGVHSRRIFGDGRRGTDEELIAEVLRRMADIPLAQRGAQMRTVLAVVAGHQVVATAAGVARGTIATVPVARRIPGYPFRSLFIPEGLGDVGSMGHRRAAVAKLLPTLRNWLERQHRAA
;
A
#
# COMPACT_ATOMS: atom_id res chain seq x y z
N ASP A 1 7.54 7.12 4.24
CA ASP A 1 6.74 6.00 3.70
C ASP A 1 5.54 6.62 3.03
N ASP A 2 5.23 6.19 1.82
CA ASP A 2 3.93 6.44 1.19
C ASP A 2 3.39 5.11 0.66
N GLY A 3 2.14 4.81 0.97
CA GLY A 3 1.56 3.52 0.63
C GLY A 3 0.06 3.58 0.43
N GLY A 4 -0.43 2.68 -0.41
CA GLY A 4 -1.81 2.68 -0.86
C GLY A 4 -2.24 1.36 -1.47
N LEU A 5 -3.54 1.29 -1.77
CA LEU A 5 -4.15 0.22 -2.54
C LEU A 5 -4.10 0.59 -4.03
N GLU A 6 -3.68 -0.36 -4.87
CA GLU A 6 -3.72 -0.26 -6.32
C GLU A 6 -4.57 -1.43 -6.85
N ILE A 7 -5.65 -1.14 -7.58
CA ILE A 7 -6.56 -2.16 -8.13
C ILE A 7 -6.31 -2.30 -9.63
N ASP A 8 -6.01 -3.51 -10.09
CA ASP A 8 -5.55 -3.77 -11.45
C ASP A 8 -6.63 -3.37 -12.49
N ALA A 9 -7.88 -3.80 -12.28
CA ALA A 9 -9.01 -3.48 -13.16
C ALA A 9 -9.37 -1.98 -13.19
N LEU A 10 -8.91 -1.20 -12.21
CA LEU A 10 -9.13 0.26 -12.15
C LEU A 10 -7.86 1.04 -12.52
N GLY A 11 -6.92 0.41 -13.23
CA GLY A 11 -5.68 1.06 -13.68
C GLY A 11 -4.78 1.52 -12.53
N GLY A 12 -4.82 0.84 -11.39
CA GLY A 12 -4.06 1.19 -10.19
C GLY A 12 -4.73 2.20 -9.26
N TRP A 13 -5.94 2.67 -9.57
CA TRP A 13 -6.73 3.47 -8.63
C TRP A 13 -7.08 2.65 -7.37
N PRO A 14 -7.12 3.24 -6.15
CA PRO A 14 -6.94 4.66 -5.83
C PRO A 14 -5.48 5.14 -5.75
N GLY A 15 -4.50 4.24 -5.62
CA GLY A 15 -3.08 4.57 -5.60
C GLY A 15 -2.72 5.60 -4.53
N VAL A 16 -1.92 6.60 -4.90
CA VAL A 16 -1.51 7.73 -4.03
C VAL A 16 -2.67 8.58 -3.51
N HIS A 17 -3.85 8.47 -4.15
CA HIS A 17 -5.06 9.17 -3.74
C HIS A 17 -5.90 8.40 -2.73
N SER A 18 -5.38 7.29 -2.17
CA SER A 18 -6.06 6.41 -1.21
C SER A 18 -6.91 7.12 -0.12
N ARG A 19 -6.53 8.31 0.34
CA ARG A 19 -7.29 9.10 1.34
C ARG A 19 -8.06 10.30 0.78
N ARG A 20 -7.88 10.64 -0.49
CA ARG A 20 -8.35 11.87 -1.16
C ARG A 20 -8.99 11.56 -2.52
N ILE A 21 -9.75 10.47 -2.59
CA ILE A 21 -10.29 9.97 -3.87
C ILE A 21 -11.40 10.86 -4.46
N PHE A 22 -11.95 11.80 -3.69
CA PHE A 22 -13.13 12.59 -4.08
C PHE A 22 -12.82 13.86 -4.88
N GLY A 23 -11.56 14.11 -5.25
CA GLY A 23 -11.18 15.13 -6.24
C GLY A 23 -11.21 16.59 -5.77
N ASP A 24 -11.95 16.91 -4.71
CA ASP A 24 -12.03 18.22 -4.05
C ASP A 24 -10.93 18.45 -2.99
N GLY A 25 -9.97 17.51 -2.89
CA GLY A 25 -8.92 17.53 -1.89
C GLY A 25 -9.38 17.13 -0.48
N ARG A 26 -10.68 16.88 -0.27
CA ARG A 26 -11.21 16.43 1.02
C ARG A 26 -10.70 15.04 1.34
N ARG A 27 -10.57 14.76 2.65
CA ARG A 27 -10.35 13.40 3.13
C ARG A 27 -11.69 12.68 3.26
N GLY A 28 -11.80 11.51 2.65
CA GLY A 28 -12.95 10.63 2.83
C GLY A 28 -12.91 9.94 4.20
N THR A 29 -14.07 9.70 4.79
CA THR A 29 -14.19 8.77 5.92
C THR A 29 -13.88 7.35 5.45
N ASP A 30 -13.59 6.45 6.39
CA ASP A 30 -13.27 5.07 6.02
C ASP A 30 -14.44 4.40 5.28
N GLU A 31 -15.68 4.65 5.72
CA GLU A 31 -16.92 4.17 5.09
C GLU A 31 -17.10 4.71 3.67
N GLU A 32 -16.89 6.00 3.45
CA GLU A 32 -16.99 6.61 2.12
C GLU A 32 -15.97 6.01 1.15
N LEU A 33 -14.73 5.83 1.61
CA LEU A 33 -13.64 5.25 0.82
C LEU A 33 -13.94 3.79 0.45
N ILE A 34 -14.44 3.00 1.40
CA ILE A 34 -14.85 1.61 1.20
C ILE A 34 -16.00 1.54 0.18
N ALA A 35 -17.03 2.36 0.37
CA ALA A 35 -18.21 2.38 -0.50
C ALA A 35 -17.85 2.73 -1.94
N GLU A 36 -16.96 3.71 -2.15
CA GLU A 36 -16.55 4.13 -3.49
C GLU A 36 -15.74 3.04 -4.22
N VAL A 37 -14.87 2.31 -3.52
CA VAL A 37 -14.19 1.14 -4.11
C VAL A 37 -15.20 0.08 -4.52
N LEU A 38 -16.12 -0.29 -3.63
CA LEU A 38 -17.12 -1.32 -3.92
C LEU A 38 -18.01 -0.92 -5.10
N ARG A 39 -18.42 0.35 -5.16
CA ARG A 39 -19.22 0.91 -6.27
C ARG A 39 -18.50 0.78 -7.62
N ARG A 40 -17.22 1.13 -7.69
CA ARG A 40 -16.41 1.01 -8.92
C ARG A 40 -16.14 -0.43 -9.32
N MET A 41 -16.14 -1.33 -8.34
CA MET A 41 -15.88 -2.75 -8.54
C MET A 41 -17.17 -3.56 -8.77
N ALA A 42 -18.35 -2.94 -8.82
CA ALA A 42 -19.63 -3.65 -8.85
C ALA A 42 -19.76 -4.60 -10.06
N ASP A 43 -19.34 -4.13 -11.25
CA ASP A 43 -19.47 -4.89 -12.51
C ASP A 43 -18.20 -5.67 -12.89
N ILE A 44 -17.17 -5.66 -12.04
CA ILE A 44 -15.90 -6.34 -12.30
C ILE A 44 -15.98 -7.82 -11.88
N PRO A 45 -15.84 -8.77 -12.80
CA PRO A 45 -15.91 -10.21 -12.50
C PRO A 45 -14.86 -10.64 -11.47
N LEU A 46 -15.16 -11.64 -10.65
CA LEU A 46 -14.27 -12.14 -9.58
C LEU A 46 -12.83 -12.41 -10.06
N ALA A 47 -12.67 -13.00 -11.25
CA ALA A 47 -11.37 -13.31 -11.84
C ALA A 47 -10.52 -12.08 -12.19
N GLN A 48 -11.11 -10.88 -12.27
CA GLN A 48 -10.43 -9.63 -12.65
C GLN A 48 -10.22 -8.68 -11.46
N ARG A 49 -10.48 -9.12 -10.23
CA ARG A 49 -10.39 -8.27 -9.02
C ARG A 49 -8.99 -8.21 -8.41
N GLY A 50 -7.96 -8.48 -9.21
CA GLY A 50 -6.57 -8.40 -8.78
C GLY A 50 -6.23 -7.01 -8.24
N ALA A 51 -5.44 -6.98 -7.17
CA ALA A 51 -5.00 -5.75 -6.53
C ALA A 51 -3.69 -5.94 -5.77
N GLN A 52 -3.10 -4.83 -5.34
CA GLN A 52 -1.94 -4.83 -4.49
C GLN A 52 -1.92 -3.71 -3.47
N MET A 53 -1.35 -4.02 -2.31
CA MET A 53 -0.92 -3.03 -1.33
C MET A 53 0.55 -2.70 -1.60
N ARG A 54 0.82 -1.45 -1.98
CA ARG A 54 2.17 -0.98 -2.27
C ARG A 54 2.62 0.02 -1.21
N THR A 55 3.88 -0.08 -0.80
CA THR A 55 4.57 0.91 0.03
C THR A 55 5.86 1.30 -0.66
N VAL A 56 6.16 2.59 -0.69
CA VAL A 56 7.46 3.14 -1.06
C VAL A 56 8.10 3.80 0.16
N LEU A 57 9.33 3.40 0.44
CA LEU A 57 10.16 4.00 1.47
C LEU A 57 11.26 4.83 0.82
N ALA A 58 11.55 5.99 1.40
CA ALA A 58 12.67 6.84 1.07
C ALA A 58 13.46 7.12 2.35
N VAL A 59 14.78 6.97 2.29
CA VAL A 59 15.70 7.31 3.37
C VAL A 59 16.51 8.52 2.95
N VAL A 60 16.53 9.53 3.82
CA VAL A 60 17.15 10.82 3.56
C VAL A 60 18.17 11.11 4.66
N ALA A 61 19.36 11.54 4.27
CA ALA A 61 20.40 12.02 5.19
C ALA A 61 20.77 13.44 4.77
N GLY A 62 20.51 14.42 5.65
CA GLY A 62 20.60 15.83 5.29
C GLY A 62 19.66 16.17 4.13
N HIS A 63 20.22 16.66 3.02
CA HIS A 63 19.49 17.02 1.80
C HIS A 63 19.56 15.95 0.71
N GLN A 64 20.16 14.78 0.99
CA GLN A 64 20.36 13.72 0.00
C GLN A 64 19.43 12.54 0.25
N VAL A 65 18.74 12.09 -0.80
CA VAL A 65 18.08 10.78 -0.80
C VAL A 65 19.15 9.70 -0.89
N VAL A 66 19.30 8.93 0.19
CA VAL A 66 20.29 7.85 0.31
C VAL A 66 19.83 6.60 -0.43
N ALA A 67 18.55 6.28 -0.30
CA ALA A 67 17.96 5.10 -0.91
C ALA A 67 16.43 5.22 -0.98
N THR A 68 15.84 4.59 -1.98
CA THR A 68 14.40 4.32 -2.02
C THR A 68 14.16 2.83 -2.29
N ALA A 69 13.05 2.30 -1.80
CA ALA A 69 12.61 0.96 -2.15
C ALA A 69 11.09 0.84 -2.08
N ALA A 70 10.55 -0.03 -2.92
CA ALA A 70 9.14 -0.38 -2.90
C ALA A 70 8.93 -1.82 -2.45
N GLY A 71 7.91 -2.03 -1.62
CA GLY A 71 7.42 -3.35 -1.25
C GLY A 71 5.95 -3.49 -1.63
N VAL A 72 5.57 -4.71 -1.98
CA VAL A 72 4.25 -5.05 -2.53
C VAL A 72 3.71 -6.28 -1.82
N ALA A 73 2.41 -6.28 -1.56
CA ALA A 73 1.65 -7.47 -1.21
C ALA A 73 0.53 -7.61 -2.25
N ARG A 74 0.51 -8.74 -2.98
CA ARG A 74 -0.52 -9.06 -3.98
C ARG A 74 -1.75 -9.67 -3.32
N GLY A 75 -2.89 -9.55 -3.98
CA GLY A 75 -4.18 -9.95 -3.45
C GLY A 75 -5.33 -9.65 -4.40
N THR A 76 -6.53 -9.71 -3.87
CA THR A 76 -7.77 -9.41 -4.58
C THR A 76 -8.69 -8.53 -3.75
N ILE A 77 -9.65 -7.88 -4.41
CA ILE A 77 -10.69 -7.08 -3.74
C ILE A 77 -11.91 -7.95 -3.45
N ALA A 78 -12.34 -7.99 -2.19
CA ALA A 78 -13.56 -8.65 -1.77
C ALA A 78 -14.82 -7.99 -2.39
N THR A 79 -15.92 -8.73 -2.48
CA THR A 79 -17.23 -8.19 -2.92
C THR A 79 -17.98 -7.49 -1.79
N VAL A 80 -17.63 -7.80 -0.54
CA VAL A 80 -18.14 -7.15 0.68
C VAL A 80 -16.99 -6.95 1.66
N PRO A 81 -17.06 -5.98 2.59
CA PRO A 81 -16.02 -5.79 3.59
C PRO A 81 -15.83 -7.05 4.45
N VAL A 82 -14.58 -7.49 4.64
CA VAL A 82 -14.25 -8.55 5.59
C VAL A 82 -14.50 -8.07 7.02
N ALA A 83 -14.81 -9.00 7.92
CA ALA A 83 -15.22 -8.69 9.30
C ALA A 83 -14.18 -7.85 10.06
N ARG A 84 -12.89 -7.96 9.71
CA ARG A 84 -11.80 -7.25 10.37
C ARG A 84 -11.62 -5.84 9.81
N ARG A 85 -12.38 -4.88 10.35
CA ARG A 85 -12.12 -3.45 10.16
C ARG A 85 -11.06 -2.95 11.13
N ILE A 86 -10.14 -2.13 10.64
CA ILE A 86 -9.17 -1.39 11.46
C ILE A 86 -9.42 0.10 11.21
N PRO A 87 -9.87 0.86 12.21
CA PRO A 87 -10.07 2.31 12.07
C PRO A 87 -8.80 2.99 11.53
N GLY A 88 -8.96 3.82 10.50
CA GLY A 88 -7.88 4.48 9.80
C GLY A 88 -7.21 3.63 8.69
N TYR A 89 -7.73 2.45 8.39
CA TYR A 89 -7.21 1.59 7.32
C TYR A 89 -8.34 1.00 6.48
N PRO A 90 -9.09 1.84 5.74
CA PRO A 90 -10.35 1.46 5.09
C PRO A 90 -10.19 0.26 4.17
N PHE A 91 -9.18 0.30 3.30
CA PHE A 91 -8.97 -0.72 2.27
C PHE A 91 -8.48 -2.07 2.80
N ARG A 92 -7.99 -2.14 4.04
CA ARG A 92 -7.68 -3.43 4.67
C ARG A 92 -8.93 -4.29 4.86
N SER A 93 -10.10 -3.65 4.98
CA SER A 93 -11.38 -4.36 5.03
C SER A 93 -11.84 -4.89 3.67
N LEU A 94 -11.20 -4.48 2.57
CA LEU A 94 -11.56 -4.92 1.21
C LEU A 94 -10.49 -5.82 0.58
N PHE A 95 -9.26 -5.80 1.09
CA PHE A 95 -8.14 -6.49 0.48
C PHE A 95 -7.94 -7.89 1.07
N ILE A 96 -8.01 -8.91 0.21
CA ILE A 96 -7.72 -10.30 0.53
C ILE A 96 -6.31 -10.61 -0.02
N PRO A 97 -5.27 -10.75 0.84
CA PRO A 97 -3.92 -11.04 0.37
C PRO A 97 -3.83 -12.44 -0.28
N GLU A 98 -2.94 -12.59 -1.25
CA GLU A 98 -2.54 -13.91 -1.75
C GLU A 98 -1.74 -14.68 -0.68
N GLY A 99 -2.05 -15.97 -0.50
CA GLY A 99 -1.44 -16.85 0.49
C GLY A 99 -2.17 -16.91 1.85
N LEU A 100 -1.69 -17.75 2.77
CA LEU A 100 -2.32 -18.06 4.07
C LEU A 100 -2.16 -16.95 5.15
N GLY A 101 -1.90 -15.69 4.75
CA GLY A 101 -1.64 -14.59 5.68
C GLY A 101 -2.91 -13.82 6.05
N ASP A 102 -3.11 -13.51 7.34
CA ASP A 102 -4.10 -12.52 7.78
C ASP A 102 -3.75 -11.13 7.21
N VAL A 103 -4.75 -10.27 7.04
CA VAL A 103 -4.67 -8.83 6.68
C VAL A 103 -3.64 -8.07 7.56
N GLY A 104 -3.40 -8.52 8.78
CA GLY A 104 -2.36 -7.99 9.67
C GLY A 104 -0.91 -8.26 9.21
N SER A 105 -0.72 -9.28 8.38
CA SER A 105 0.58 -9.77 7.89
C SER A 105 0.99 -9.18 6.53
N MET A 106 0.29 -8.16 6.00
CA MET A 106 0.61 -7.52 4.72
C MET A 106 2.08 -7.10 4.66
N GLY A 107 2.91 -7.95 4.05
CA GLY A 107 4.36 -7.86 4.11
C GLY A 107 4.95 -6.69 3.34
N HIS A 108 4.17 -5.90 2.58
CA HIS A 108 4.65 -4.80 1.74
C HIS A 108 5.64 -3.86 2.45
N ARG A 109 5.33 -3.38 3.68
CA ARG A 109 6.27 -2.53 4.43
C ARG A 109 7.56 -3.26 4.83
N ARG A 110 7.43 -4.50 5.33
CA ARG A 110 8.58 -5.35 5.68
C ARG A 110 9.45 -5.63 4.45
N ALA A 111 8.83 -5.89 3.30
CA ALA A 111 9.50 -6.12 2.03
C ALA A 111 10.25 -4.87 1.55
N ALA A 112 9.65 -3.68 1.71
CA ALA A 112 10.33 -2.42 1.39
C ALA A 112 11.55 -2.20 2.29
N VAL A 113 11.43 -2.44 3.60
CA VAL A 113 12.56 -2.36 4.54
C VAL A 113 13.65 -3.35 4.17
N ALA A 114 13.29 -4.62 3.92
CA ALA A 114 14.25 -5.66 3.57
C ALA A 114 15.09 -5.29 2.33
N LYS A 115 14.47 -4.65 1.34
CA LYS A 115 15.17 -4.14 0.14
C LYS A 115 16.08 -2.94 0.43
N LEU A 116 15.78 -2.13 1.45
CA LEU A 116 16.63 -1.00 1.84
C LEU A 116 17.87 -1.42 2.64
N LEU A 117 17.77 -2.49 3.44
CA LEU A 117 18.80 -2.86 4.42
C LEU A 117 20.21 -2.98 3.81
N PRO A 118 20.44 -3.62 2.65
CA PRO A 118 21.78 -3.71 2.07
C PRO A 118 22.36 -2.34 1.72
N THR A 119 21.57 -1.48 1.07
CA THR A 119 21.99 -0.14 0.66
C THR A 119 22.31 0.74 1.87
N LEU A 120 21.49 0.67 2.92
CA LEU A 120 21.69 1.44 4.15
C LEU A 120 22.93 0.98 4.92
N ARG A 121 23.16 -0.32 5.05
CA ARG A 121 24.38 -0.86 5.68
C ARG A 121 25.63 -0.35 4.96
N ASN A 122 25.66 -0.49 3.63
CA ASN A 122 26.79 -0.02 2.82
C ASN A 122 27.00 1.49 2.95
N TRP A 123 25.93 2.28 3.04
CA TRP A 123 26.04 3.73 3.21
C TRP A 123 26.61 4.10 4.59
N LEU A 124 26.10 3.51 5.68
CA LEU A 124 26.57 3.75 7.04
C LEU A 124 28.06 3.41 7.21
N GLU A 125 28.49 2.28 6.65
CA GLU A 125 29.91 1.88 6.67
C GLU A 125 30.81 2.89 5.96
N ARG A 126 30.36 3.52 4.87
CA ARG A 126 31.12 4.58 4.21
C ARG A 126 31.20 5.86 5.05
N GLN A 127 30.12 6.23 5.74
CA GLN A 127 30.13 7.40 6.62
C GLN A 127 31.10 7.21 7.79
N HIS A 128 31.12 6.04 8.41
CA HIS A 128 32.05 5.76 9.52
C HIS A 128 33.52 5.74 9.09
N ARG A 129 33.83 5.32 7.86
CA ARG A 129 35.21 5.37 7.33
C ARG A 129 35.68 6.77 6.93
N ALA A 130 34.76 7.72 6.77
CA ALA A 130 35.04 9.08 6.33
C ALA A 130 35.10 10.09 7.49
N ALA A 131 34.79 9.65 8.72
CA ALA A 131 34.86 10.42 9.97
C ALA A 131 36.11 10.02 10.76
#